data_AF-E4YU64-F1
#
_entry.id   AF-E4YU64-F1
#
_cell.length_a   1.000
_cell.length_b   1.000
_cell.length_c   1.000
_cell.angle_alpha   90.00
_cell.angle_beta   90.00
_cell.angle_gamma   90.00
#
_symmetry.space_group_name_H-M   'P 1'
#
loop_
_entity.id
_entity.type
_entity.pdbx_description
1 polymer ?
#
loop_
_entity_poly.entity_id
_entity_poly.type
_entity_poly.pdbx_seq_one_letter_code
_entity_poly.pdbx_strand_id
1 'polypeptide(L)'
;MLSQCKESKNEQNLRNLLNYANTILKNCYDQQKRGIYNPDKAEEALSLARKANELSEKKYAANDAKIEEIKKVIDSSMQEMRRMFSQTRDENRSDCGMCSAKFDNDEHAESVPHCGHRACAKCLKGLDPKICPACRTKFTDSQIIRIY
;
A
#
# COMPACT_ATOMS: atom_id res chain seq x y z
N MET A 1 16.49 -5.26 8.04
CA MET A 1 16.02 -5.48 9.43
C MET A 1 14.57 -5.04 9.51
N LEU A 2 13.63 -5.99 9.48
CA LEU A 2 12.20 -5.70 9.60
C LEU A 2 11.92 -5.36 11.07
N SER A 3 11.57 -4.10 11.32
CA SER A 3 11.18 -3.61 12.64
C SER A 3 9.96 -4.41 13.12
N GLN A 4 10.13 -5.20 14.18
CA GLN A 4 9.02 -5.85 14.86
C GLN A 4 8.12 -4.75 15.43
N CYS A 5 6.93 -4.59 14.85
CA CYS A 5 5.91 -3.67 15.35
C CYS A 5 5.45 -4.22 16.71
N LYS A 6 5.96 -3.63 17.80
CA LYS A 6 5.54 -4.00 19.15
C LYS A 6 4.04 -3.70 19.28
N GLU A 7 3.24 -4.71 19.63
CA GLU A 7 1.82 -4.52 19.98
C GLU A 7 1.73 -3.46 21.09
N SER A 8 0.86 -2.47 20.89
CA SER A 8 0.65 -1.43 21.88
C SER A 8 -0.02 -2.00 23.13
N LYS A 9 0.25 -1.42 24.31
CA LYS A 9 -0.41 -1.82 25.57
C LYS A 9 -1.95 -1.84 25.46
N ASN A 10 -2.51 -1.00 24.60
CA ASN A 10 -3.94 -0.93 24.31
C ASN A 10 -4.43 -2.12 23.46
N GLU A 11 -3.63 -2.65 22.54
CA GLU A 11 -3.97 -3.86 21.75
C GLU A 11 -3.99 -5.11 22.62
N GLN A 12 -3.00 -5.25 23.50
CA GLN A 12 -2.99 -6.33 24.46
C GLN A 12 -4.23 -6.29 25.36
N ASN A 13 -4.60 -5.11 25.84
CA ASN A 13 -5.78 -4.91 26.68
C ASN A 13 -7.10 -5.23 25.93
N LEU A 14 -7.25 -4.77 24.69
CA LEU A 14 -8.44 -5.04 23.88
C LEU A 14 -8.58 -6.54 23.60
N ARG A 15 -7.47 -7.20 23.24
CA ARG A 15 -7.43 -8.64 22.99
C ARG A 15 -7.81 -9.45 24.22
N ASN A 16 -7.28 -9.06 25.39
CA ASN A 16 -7.61 -9.70 26.66
C ASN A 16 -9.10 -9.55 27.00
N LEU A 17 -9.67 -8.36 26.82
CA LEU A 17 -11.10 -8.10 27.03
C LEU A 17 -11.99 -8.91 26.09
N LEU A 18 -11.65 -8.97 24.81
CA LEU A 18 -12.39 -9.77 23.82
C LEU A 18 -12.35 -11.27 24.15
N ASN A 19 -11.18 -11.79 24.51
CA ASN A 19 -11.03 -13.19 24.90
C ASN A 19 -11.85 -13.51 26.16
N TYR A 20 -11.84 -12.61 27.13
CA TYR A 20 -12.63 -12.76 28.35
C TYR A 20 -14.14 -12.73 28.07
N ALA A 21 -14.61 -11.75 27.29
CA ALA A 21 -16.02 -11.66 26.88
C ALA A 21 -16.49 -12.91 26.11
N ASN A 22 -15.69 -13.41 25.16
CA ASN A 22 -15.99 -14.64 24.42
C ASN A 22 -16.10 -15.86 25.33
N THR A 23 -15.28 -15.92 26.38
CA THR A 23 -15.33 -17.01 27.38
C THR A 23 -16.65 -16.98 28.15
N ILE A 24 -17.08 -15.80 28.60
CA ILE A 24 -18.34 -15.66 29.34
C ILE A 24 -19.53 -15.97 28.42
N LEU A 25 -19.54 -15.46 27.19
CA LEU A 25 -20.62 -15.72 26.22
C LEU A 25 -20.75 -17.22 25.93
N LYS A 26 -19.63 -17.92 25.72
CA LYS A 26 -19.62 -19.37 25.51
C LYS A 26 -20.19 -20.11 26.73
N ASN A 27 -19.79 -19.72 27.94
CA ASN A 27 -20.31 -20.32 29.17
C ASN A 27 -21.81 -20.05 29.37
N CYS A 28 -22.31 -18.86 28.99
CA CYS A 28 -23.74 -18.55 29.05
C CYS A 28 -24.55 -19.38 28.06
N TYR A 29 -24.04 -19.54 26.83
CA TYR A 29 -24.64 -20.40 25.81
C TYR A 29 -24.73 -21.86 26.28
N ASP A 30 -23.65 -22.39 26.85
CA ASP A 30 -23.63 -23.76 27.38
C ASP A 30 -24.56 -23.95 28.58
N GLN A 31 -24.68 -22.94 29.46
CA GLN A 31 -25.61 -22.94 30.59
C GLN A 31 -27.07 -22.91 30.14
N GLN A 32 -27.39 -22.07 29.13
CA GLN A 32 -28.72 -22.00 28.54
C GLN A 32 -29.12 -23.35 27.92
N LYS A 33 -28.20 -24.01 27.20
CA LYS A 33 -28.44 -25.35 26.61
C LYS A 33 -28.71 -26.42 27.67
N ARG A 34 -28.22 -26.24 28.89
CA ARG A 34 -28.43 -27.12 30.05
C ARG A 34 -29.64 -26.73 30.92
N GLY A 35 -30.34 -25.64 30.59
CA GLY A 35 -31.46 -25.12 31.38
C GLY A 35 -31.05 -24.43 32.69
N ILE A 36 -29.78 -24.07 32.85
CA ILE A 36 -29.19 -23.47 34.06
C ILE A 36 -28.86 -21.98 33.78
N TYR A 37 -29.75 -21.29 33.10
CA TYR A 37 -29.51 -19.91 32.67
C TYR A 37 -29.38 -18.97 33.88
N ASN A 38 -28.28 -18.22 33.94
CA ASN A 38 -28.05 -17.19 34.94
C ASN A 38 -28.04 -15.80 34.27
N PRO A 39 -29.07 -14.96 34.50
CA PRO A 39 -29.19 -13.64 33.86
C PRO A 39 -28.07 -12.67 34.27
N ASP A 40 -27.56 -12.74 35.50
CA ASP A 40 -26.51 -11.83 35.98
C ASP A 40 -25.20 -12.04 35.20
N LYS A 41 -24.88 -13.29 34.86
CA LYS A 41 -23.69 -13.62 34.04
C LYS A 41 -23.85 -13.15 32.59
N ALA A 42 -25.07 -13.19 32.06
CA ALA A 42 -25.34 -12.68 30.72
C ALA A 42 -25.22 -11.14 30.67
N GLU A 43 -25.68 -10.46 31.72
CA GLU A 43 -25.55 -9.00 31.85
C GLU A 43 -24.08 -8.57 32.02
N GLU A 44 -23.29 -9.31 32.81
CA GLU A 44 -21.84 -9.10 32.93
C GLU A 44 -21.14 -9.23 31.56
N ALA A 45 -21.47 -10.29 30.80
CA ALA A 45 -20.93 -10.50 29.45
C ALA A 45 -21.25 -9.32 28.51
N LEU A 46 -22.49 -8.84 28.55
CA LEU A 46 -22.97 -7.74 27.72
C LEU A 46 -22.25 -6.42 28.08
N SER A 47 -22.06 -6.16 29.38
CA SER A 47 -21.33 -4.99 29.88
C SER A 47 -19.87 -4.98 29.40
N LEU A 48 -19.20 -6.13 29.45
CA LEU A 48 -17.83 -6.29 28.96
C LEU A 48 -17.73 -6.14 27.44
N ALA A 49 -18.66 -6.73 26.69
CA ALA A 49 -18.72 -6.59 25.24
C ALA A 49 -18.92 -5.13 24.82
N ARG A 50 -19.79 -4.37 25.52
CA ARG A 50 -19.99 -2.94 25.28
C ARG A 50 -18.72 -2.14 25.52
N LYS A 51 -18.01 -2.37 26.63
CA LYS A 51 -16.72 -1.71 26.92
C LYS A 51 -15.66 -2.04 25.86
N ALA A 52 -15.59 -3.29 25.40
CA ALA A 52 -14.67 -3.69 24.33
C ALA A 52 -15.02 -2.99 23.01
N ASN A 53 -16.31 -2.87 22.68
CA ASN A 53 -16.77 -2.17 21.47
C ASN A 53 -16.40 -0.67 21.52
N GLU A 54 -16.68 0.02 22.61
CA GLU A 54 -16.33 1.44 22.79
C GLU A 54 -14.82 1.71 22.65
N LEU A 55 -13.99 0.83 23.23
CA LEU A 55 -12.54 0.91 23.07
C LEU A 55 -12.09 0.69 21.62
N SER A 56 -12.76 -0.23 20.92
CA SER A 56 -12.46 -0.51 19.50
C SER A 56 -12.85 0.66 18.60
N GLU A 57 -14.02 1.27 18.80
CA GLU A 57 -14.50 2.42 18.04
C GLU A 57 -13.56 3.62 18.18
N LYS A 58 -13.13 3.95 19.41
CA LYS A 58 -12.14 5.01 19.65
C LYS A 58 -10.81 4.74 18.92
N LYS A 59 -10.39 3.47 18.84
CA LYS A 59 -9.17 3.08 18.12
C LYS A 59 -9.33 3.22 16.62
N TYR A 60 -10.45 2.75 16.05
CA TYR A 60 -10.71 2.88 14.62
C TYR A 60 -10.78 4.34 14.20
N ALA A 61 -11.48 5.19 14.97
CA ALA A 61 -11.51 6.64 14.72
C ALA A 61 -10.11 7.29 14.78
N ALA A 62 -9.27 6.91 15.74
CA ALA A 62 -7.89 7.41 15.81
C ALA A 62 -7.02 6.93 14.64
N ASN A 63 -7.26 5.71 14.14
CA ASN A 63 -6.56 5.17 12.99
C ASN A 63 -7.02 5.83 11.69
N ASP A 64 -8.31 6.11 11.52
CA ASP A 64 -8.86 6.82 10.36
C ASP A 64 -8.25 8.22 10.24
N ALA A 65 -8.11 8.93 11.36
CA ALA A 65 -7.44 10.23 11.40
C ALA A 65 -5.96 10.14 10.93
N LYS A 66 -5.23 9.11 11.36
CA LYS A 66 -3.83 8.87 10.94
C LYS A 66 -3.72 8.49 9.46
N ILE A 67 -4.64 7.67 8.96
CA ILE A 67 -4.70 7.31 7.54
C ILE A 67 -4.89 8.56 6.70
N GLU A 68 -5.78 9.45 7.12
CA GLU A 68 -6.06 10.70 6.42
C GLU A 68 -4.86 11.66 6.43
N GLU A 69 -4.11 11.70 7.53
CA GLU A 69 -2.84 12.44 7.61
C GLU A 69 -1.78 11.86 6.66
N ILE A 70 -1.62 10.53 6.62
CA ILE A 70 -0.68 9.86 5.72
C ILE A 70 -1.03 10.12 4.25
N LYS A 71 -2.32 10.09 3.87
CA LYS A 71 -2.75 10.42 2.51
C LYS A 71 -2.32 11.82 2.10
N LYS A 72 -2.50 12.82 2.97
CA LYS A 72 -2.07 14.20 2.71
C LYS A 72 -0.56 14.31 2.48
N VAL A 73 0.23 13.58 3.27
CA VAL A 73 1.69 13.53 3.10
C VAL A 73 2.05 12.92 1.75
N ILE A 74 1.44 11.78 1.39
CA ILE A 74 1.67 11.12 0.09
C ILE A 74 1.30 12.06 -1.06
N ASP A 75 0.14 12.71 -1.01
CA ASP A 75 -0.31 13.62 -2.06
C ASP A 75 0.64 14.82 -2.21
N SER A 76 1.10 15.40 -1.10
CA SER A 76 2.07 16.48 -1.10
C SER A 76 3.41 16.04 -1.71
N SER A 77 3.95 14.90 -1.26
CA SER A 77 5.20 14.34 -1.79
C SER A 77 5.09 14.00 -3.28
N MET A 78 3.95 13.48 -3.73
CA MET A 78 3.70 13.19 -5.14
C MET A 78 3.60 14.47 -5.97
N GLN A 79 3.00 15.54 -5.45
CA GLN A 79 2.99 16.85 -6.12
C GLN A 79 4.39 17.43 -6.23
N GLU A 80 5.20 17.35 -5.18
CA GLU A 80 6.59 17.79 -5.20
C GLU A 80 7.43 16.98 -6.20
N MET A 81 7.31 15.65 -6.18
CA MET A 81 7.96 14.80 -7.20
C MET A 81 7.53 15.21 -8.60
N ARG A 82 6.24 15.42 -8.86
CA ARG A 82 5.76 15.89 -10.18
C ARG A 82 6.42 17.20 -10.58
N ARG A 83 6.56 18.18 -9.68
CA ARG A 83 7.24 19.45 -9.96
C ARG A 83 8.72 19.27 -10.28
N MET A 84 9.40 18.37 -9.58
CA MET A 84 10.80 18.04 -9.86
C MET A 84 10.96 17.34 -11.22
N PHE A 85 10.06 16.42 -11.57
CA PHE A 85 10.13 15.67 -12.82
C PHE A 85 9.55 16.42 -14.04
N SER A 86 8.65 17.40 -13.85
CA SER A 86 8.18 18.26 -14.96
C SER A 86 9.29 19.18 -15.48
N GLN A 87 10.26 19.56 -14.64
CA GLN A 87 11.43 20.35 -15.07
C GLN A 87 12.44 19.53 -15.92
N THR A 88 12.31 18.20 -15.95
CA THR A 88 13.20 17.31 -16.74
C THR A 88 12.48 16.65 -17.91
N ARG A 89 11.15 16.78 -18.01
CA ARG A 89 10.42 16.41 -19.22
C ARG A 89 10.60 17.51 -20.24
N ASP A 90 11.50 17.28 -21.17
CA ASP A 90 11.40 17.88 -22.49
C ASP A 90 10.08 17.36 -23.10
N GLU A 91 8.99 18.10 -22.88
CA GLU A 91 7.62 17.74 -23.30
C GLU A 91 7.47 17.72 -24.83
N ASN A 92 8.49 18.15 -25.56
CA ASN A 92 8.53 18.24 -27.02
C ASN A 92 9.40 17.18 -27.73
N ARG A 93 9.98 16.21 -27.02
CA ARG A 93 10.73 15.13 -27.69
C ARG A 93 9.78 14.10 -28.29
N SER A 94 9.38 14.38 -29.52
CA SER A 94 8.63 13.47 -30.40
C SER A 94 9.53 12.41 -31.07
N ASP A 95 10.83 12.44 -30.79
CA ASP A 95 11.86 11.62 -31.42
C ASP A 95 12.75 10.88 -30.41
N CYS A 96 13.28 9.74 -30.87
CA CYS A 96 14.19 8.91 -30.10
C CYS A 96 15.58 9.56 -30.02
N GLY A 97 16.09 9.81 -28.81
CA GLY A 97 17.44 10.34 -28.61
C GLY A 97 18.61 9.42 -29.06
N MET A 98 18.32 8.19 -29.51
CA MET A 98 19.33 7.25 -30.02
C MET A 98 19.38 7.17 -31.55
N CYS A 99 18.24 7.22 -32.22
CA CYS A 99 18.15 7.06 -33.69
C CYS A 99 17.46 8.24 -34.39
N SER A 100 17.01 9.25 -33.64
CA SER A 100 16.27 10.43 -34.11
C SER A 100 14.98 10.15 -34.87
N ALA A 101 14.50 8.90 -34.85
CA ALA A 101 13.21 8.53 -35.44
C ALA A 101 12.05 8.98 -34.55
N LYS A 102 10.94 9.37 -35.17
CA LYS A 102 9.73 9.78 -34.46
C LYS A 102 9.04 8.60 -33.78
N PHE A 103 8.37 8.87 -32.67
CA PHE A 103 7.55 7.89 -31.96
C PHE A 103 6.16 7.72 -32.61
N ASP A 104 6.11 7.27 -33.87
CA ASP A 104 4.88 7.24 -34.68
C ASP A 104 4.41 5.84 -35.10
N ASN A 105 5.16 4.79 -34.78
CA ASN A 105 4.84 3.41 -35.16
C ASN A 105 5.26 2.40 -34.08
N ASP A 106 4.83 1.15 -34.22
CA ASP A 106 5.07 0.10 -33.23
C ASP A 106 6.58 -0.15 -32.97
N GLU A 107 7.41 -0.23 -34.01
CA GLU A 107 8.85 -0.42 -33.82
C GLU A 107 9.50 0.77 -33.11
N HIS A 108 8.98 1.96 -33.42
CA HIS A 108 9.44 3.22 -32.84
C HIS A 108 8.60 3.66 -31.64
N ALA A 109 7.81 2.79 -31.01
CA ALA A 109 6.97 3.17 -29.89
C ALA A 109 7.82 3.71 -28.72
N GLU A 110 7.40 4.83 -28.12
CA GLU A 110 8.07 5.43 -26.97
C GLU A 110 8.10 4.43 -25.81
N SER A 111 9.31 4.09 -25.36
CA SER A 111 9.55 3.05 -24.37
C SER A 111 10.60 3.49 -23.35
N VAL A 112 10.55 2.90 -22.17
CA VAL A 112 11.51 3.14 -21.08
C VAL A 112 11.96 1.82 -20.46
N PRO A 113 13.26 1.63 -20.17
CA PRO A 113 13.70 0.63 -19.22
C PRO A 113 13.34 1.09 -17.80
N HIS A 114 13.52 0.24 -16.80
CA HIS A 114 13.15 0.55 -15.41
C HIS A 114 13.82 1.82 -14.83
N CYS A 115 14.89 2.32 -15.45
CA CYS A 115 15.55 3.55 -15.03
C CYS A 115 14.89 4.83 -15.58
N GLY A 116 13.84 4.71 -16.40
CA GLY A 116 12.98 5.82 -16.84
C GLY A 116 13.50 6.67 -18.01
N HIS A 117 14.66 6.35 -18.59
CA HIS A 117 15.21 7.09 -19.73
C HIS A 117 14.55 6.65 -21.04
N ARG A 118 14.09 7.62 -21.83
CA ARG A 118 13.26 7.37 -23.01
C ARG A 118 14.07 7.00 -24.24
N ALA A 119 13.63 5.98 -24.96
CA ALA A 119 14.10 5.59 -26.29
C ALA A 119 13.00 4.80 -27.01
N CYS A 120 13.14 4.53 -28.30
CA CYS A 120 12.17 3.69 -28.99
C CYS A 120 12.38 2.20 -28.64
N ALA A 121 11.32 1.41 -28.75
CA ALA A 121 11.35 -0.03 -28.47
C ALA A 121 12.45 -0.77 -29.26
N LYS A 122 12.62 -0.43 -30.55
CA LYS A 122 13.66 -0.99 -31.42
C LYS A 122 15.07 -0.75 -30.88
N CYS A 123 15.37 0.48 -30.47
CA CYS A 123 16.68 0.83 -29.91
C CYS A 123 16.97 0.09 -28.60
N LEU A 124 15.99 0.01 -27.68
CA LEU A 124 16.19 -0.69 -26.40
C LEU A 124 16.36 -2.22 -26.61
N LYS A 125 15.59 -2.81 -27.52
CA LYS A 125 15.71 -4.25 -27.87
C LYS A 125 17.00 -4.56 -28.63
N GLY A 126 17.56 -3.62 -29.37
CA GLY A 126 18.81 -3.79 -30.12
C GLY A 126 20.10 -3.67 -29.30
N LEU A 127 20.03 -3.20 -28.05
CA LEU A 127 21.22 -3.03 -27.21
C LEU A 127 21.78 -4.37 -26.71
N ASP A 128 23.07 -4.60 -26.98
CA ASP A 128 23.87 -5.66 -26.37
C ASP A 128 25.26 -5.09 -26.00
N PRO A 129 25.63 -5.03 -24.70
CA PRO A 129 24.86 -5.46 -23.54
C PRO A 129 23.66 -4.55 -23.24
N LYS A 130 22.67 -5.09 -22.53
CA LYS A 130 21.45 -4.37 -22.09
C LYS A 130 21.76 -3.33 -21.00
N ILE A 131 22.35 -2.22 -21.41
CA ILE A 131 22.81 -1.12 -20.56
C ILE A 131 22.23 0.18 -21.09
N CYS A 132 21.58 0.97 -20.22
CA CYS A 132 20.99 2.25 -20.62
C CYS A 132 22.09 3.23 -21.07
N PRO A 133 22.02 3.80 -22.29
CA PRO A 133 23.04 4.75 -22.75
C PRO A 133 23.12 6.04 -21.94
N ALA A 134 22.02 6.45 -21.29
CA ALA A 134 21.95 7.69 -20.53
C ALA A 134 22.53 7.57 -19.11
N CYS A 135 22.21 6.49 -18.39
CA CYS A 135 22.60 6.34 -16.98
C CYS A 135 23.42 5.08 -16.66
N ARG A 136 23.70 4.24 -17.67
CA ARG A 136 24.47 2.99 -17.57
C ARG A 136 23.88 1.92 -16.64
N THR A 137 22.63 2.08 -16.21
CA THR A 137 21.91 1.04 -15.48
C THR A 137 21.64 -0.17 -16.39
N LYS A 138 21.94 -1.37 -15.90
CA LYS A 138 21.64 -2.64 -16.58
C LYS A 138 20.13 -2.90 -16.56
N PHE A 139 19.59 -3.46 -17.63
CA PHE A 139 18.19 -3.86 -17.72
C PHE A 139 18.01 -5.18 -18.50
N THR A 140 16.79 -5.71 -18.56
CA THR A 140 16.40 -6.86 -19.38
C THR A 140 15.26 -6.49 -20.32
N ASP A 141 15.01 -7.29 -21.36
CA ASP A 141 13.91 -7.01 -22.30
C ASP A 141 12.53 -7.00 -21.63
N SER A 142 12.34 -7.82 -20.58
CA SER A 142 11.13 -7.83 -19.74
C SER A 142 10.94 -6.55 -18.92
N GLN A 143 11.98 -5.72 -18.78
CA GLN A 143 11.94 -4.45 -18.05
C GLN A 143 11.73 -3.24 -18.97
N ILE A 144 11.48 -3.46 -20.27
CA ILE A 144 11.14 -2.42 -21.23
C ILE A 144 9.62 -2.22 -21.21
N ILE A 145 9.18 -1.03 -20.82
CA ILE A 145 7.78 -0.65 -20.71
C ILE A 145 7.46 0.35 -21.84
N ARG A 146 6.42 0.07 -22.62
CA ARG A 146 5.84 1.01 -23.60
C ARG A 146 4.97 2.04 -22.87
N ILE A 147 5.09 3.31 -23.25
CA ILE A 147 4.36 4.40 -22.58
C ILE A 147 2.98 4.64 -23.20
N TYR A 148 2.80 4.35 -24.51
CA TYR A 148 1.55 4.52 -25.25
C TYR A 148 1.36 3.40 -26.28
#